data_AF-A0A6J4XK19-F1
#
_entry.id   AF-A0A6J4XK19-F1
#
_cell.length_a   1.000
_cell.length_b   1.000
_cell.length_c   1.000
_cell.angle_alpha   90.00
_cell.angle_beta   90.00
_cell.angle_gamma   90.00
#
_symmetry.space_group_name_H-M   'P 1'
#
loop_
_entity.id
_entity.type
_entity.pdbx_description
1 polymer ?
#
loop_
_entity_poly.entity_id
_entity_poly.type
_entity_poly.pdbx_seq_one_letter_code
_entity_poly.pdbx_strand_id
1 'polypeptide(L)' 'MANYPFNGNSNDESGNGNDGTVYGATLTTDGFGNPNSAYFFNEDYILVPYSDTLSLTNSFSLIANIKAIDFVDGYSNTI' A
#
# COMPACT_ATOMS: atom_id res chain seq x y z
N MET A 1 -5.06 7.14 13.59
CA MET A 1 -5.09 7.60 12.17
C MET A 1 -3.76 7.23 11.55
N ALA A 2 -3.71 6.98 10.24
CA ALA A 2 -2.46 6.77 9.52
C ALA A 2 -2.57 7.41 8.13
N ASN A 3 -1.46 7.95 7.63
CA ASN A 3 -1.37 8.57 6.31
C ASN A 3 -0.06 8.20 5.63
N TYR A 4 -0.13 7.46 4.53
CA TYR A 4 1.03 7.01 3.76
C TYR A 4 0.99 7.67 2.38
N PRO A 5 1.68 8.81 2.19
CA PRO A 5 1.73 9.49 0.90
C PRO A 5 2.64 8.78 -0.11
N PHE A 6 3.41 7.78 0.35
CA PHE A 6 4.39 7.04 -0.43
C PHE A 6 5.41 7.91 -1.16
N ASN A 7 5.83 9.03 -0.58
CA ASN A 7 6.80 10.00 -1.13
C ASN A 7 8.27 9.53 -1.06
N GLY A 8 8.51 8.26 -1.39
CA GLY A 8 9.84 7.63 -1.37
C GLY A 8 10.11 6.75 -0.14
N ASN A 9 9.12 6.53 0.72
CA ASN A 9 9.20 5.61 1.85
C ASN A 9 7.80 5.11 2.26
N SER A 10 7.73 4.26 3.28
CA SER A 10 6.50 3.68 3.86
C SER A 10 6.14 4.29 5.22
N ASN A 11 6.58 5.51 5.51
CA ASN A 11 6.38 6.14 6.81
C ASN A 11 4.98 6.74 6.93
N ASP A 12 4.48 6.78 8.16
CA ASP A 12 3.21 7.39 8.52
C ASP A 12 3.39 8.89 8.79
N GLU A 13 2.93 9.72 7.86
CA GLU A 13 2.98 11.19 7.99
C GLU A 13 1.81 11.77 8.80
N SER A 14 0.96 10.94 9.40
CA SER A 14 -0.09 11.43 10.31
C SER A 14 0.45 11.94 11.64
N GLY A 15 1.72 11.66 11.96
CA GLY A 15 2.36 11.97 13.24
C GLY A 15 2.09 10.95 14.35
N ASN A 16 1.44 9.83 14.05
CA ASN A 16 1.13 8.78 15.02
C ASN A 16 2.19 7.66 15.07
N GLY A 17 3.23 7.74 14.24
CA GLY A 17 4.37 6.81 14.29
C GLY A 17 4.03 5.39 13.87
N ASN A 18 2.97 5.18 13.08
CA ASN A 18 2.63 3.85 12.55
C ASN A 18 3.45 3.54 11.29
N ASP A 19 4.77 3.69 11.34
CA ASP A 19 5.62 3.50 10.16
C ASP A 19 5.57 2.04 9.67
N GLY A 20 5.47 1.88 8.35
CA GLY A 20 5.53 0.58 7.70
C GLY A 20 6.96 0.11 7.46
N THR A 21 7.20 -1.19 7.58
CA THR A 21 8.43 -1.85 7.12
C THR A 21 8.16 -2.58 5.80
N VAL A 22 8.96 -2.31 4.78
CA VAL A 22 8.80 -2.88 3.44
C VAL A 22 9.42 -4.28 3.36
N TYR A 23 8.65 -5.26 2.92
CA TYR A 23 9.10 -6.62 2.63
C TYR A 23 8.88 -6.92 1.15
N GLY A 24 9.94 -6.73 0.35
CA GLY A 24 9.97 -7.06 -1.09
C GLY A 24 9.37 -6.00 -2.02
N ALA A 25 8.33 -5.29 -1.58
CA ALA A 25 7.68 -4.27 -2.41
C ALA A 25 8.66 -3.16 -2.83
N THR A 26 8.46 -2.61 -4.02
CA THR A 26 9.37 -1.60 -4.60
C THR A 26 8.64 -0.29 -4.90
N LEU A 27 9.35 0.82 -4.72
CA LEU A 27 8.84 2.13 -5.12
C LEU A 27 8.65 2.20 -6.63
N THR A 28 7.54 2.79 -7.06
CA THR A 28 7.18 2.95 -8.46
C THR A 28 6.52 4.31 -8.70
N THR A 29 6.21 4.58 -9.97
CA THR A 29 5.50 5.78 -10.40
C THR A 29 4.02 5.67 -10.06
N ASP A 30 3.44 6.73 -9.50
CA ASP A 30 2.01 6.79 -9.19
C ASP A 30 1.12 6.95 -10.44
N GLY A 31 -0.20 7.04 -10.23
CA GLY A 31 -1.17 7.24 -11.30
C GLY A 31 -1.11 8.62 -11.99
N PHE A 32 -0.36 9.58 -11.44
CA PHE A 32 -0.18 10.93 -11.97
C PHE A 32 1.18 11.11 -12.67
N GLY A 33 2.02 10.07 -12.70
CA GLY A 33 3.34 10.13 -13.30
C GLY A 33 4.45 10.59 -12.35
N ASN A 34 4.18 10.73 -11.05
CA ASN A 34 5.20 11.10 -10.07
C ASN A 34 6.05 9.88 -9.71
N PRO A 35 7.38 9.93 -9.87
CA PRO A 35 8.25 8.81 -9.52
C PRO A 35 8.29 8.57 -8.01
N ASN A 36 8.53 7.33 -7.59
CA ASN A 36 8.66 6.92 -6.19
C ASN A 36 7.51 7.42 -5.31
N SER A 37 6.29 7.43 -5.85
CA SER A 37 5.08 7.98 -5.22
C SER A 37 4.00 6.89 -5.00
N ALA A 38 4.37 5.63 -5.20
CA ALA A 38 3.53 4.45 -5.01
C ALA A 38 4.41 3.20 -4.76
N TYR A 39 3.80 2.10 -4.33
CA TYR A 39 4.46 0.79 -4.23
C TYR A 39 3.88 -0.21 -5.22
N PHE A 40 4.77 -0.96 -5.87
CA PHE A 40 4.45 -2.16 -6.64
C PHE A 40 4.61 -3.39 -5.74
N PHE A 41 3.64 -4.30 -5.80
CA PHE A 41 3.59 -5.52 -5.00
C PHE A 41 3.48 -6.75 -5.91
N ASN A 42 4.36 -7.73 -5.70
CA ASN A 42 4.31 -9.04 -6.34
C ASN A 42 4.68 -10.13 -5.32
N GLU A 43 3.67 -10.65 -4.62
CA GLU A 43 3.84 -11.52 -3.42
C GLU A 43 4.53 -10.81 -2.24
N ASP A 44 4.44 -9.49 -2.21
CA ASP A 44 5.09 -8.60 -1.24
C ASP A 44 4.09 -7.99 -0.24
N TYR A 45 4.61 -7.36 0.82
CA TYR A 45 3.79 -6.60 1.76
C TYR A 45 4.57 -5.46 2.45
N ILE A 46 3.82 -4.53 3.04
CA ILE A 46 4.33 -3.57 4.01
C ILE A 46 3.71 -3.92 5.36
N LEU A 47 4.54 -4.20 6.35
CA LEU A 47 4.10 -4.50 7.71
C LEU A 47 4.01 -3.21 8.51
N VAL A 48 2.81 -2.89 8.99
CA VAL A 48 2.60 -1.87 10.01
C VAL A 48 2.37 -2.60 11.35
N PRO A 49 3.28 -2.48 12.33
CA PRO A 49 3.09 -3.10 13.64
C PRO A 49 1.81 -2.61 14.32
N TYR A 50 1.24 -3.45 15.18
CA TYR A 50 0.12 -3.03 16.01
C TYR A 50 0.50 -1.85 16.90
N SER A 51 -0.41 -0.87 17.01
CA SER A 51 -0.32 0.26 17.92
C SER A 51 -1.73 0.66 18.36
N ASP A 52 -1.86 1.18 19.58
CA ASP A 52 -3.12 1.70 20.10
C ASP A 52 -3.67 2.86 19.26
N THR A 53 -2.78 3.65 18.65
CA THR A 53 -3.12 4.77 17.74
C THR A 53 -3.73 4.31 16.41
N LEU A 54 -3.61 3.02 16.10
CA LEU A 54 -4.14 2.35 14.92
C LEU A 54 -4.96 1.11 15.31
N SER A 55 -5.68 1.18 16.44
CA SER A 55 -6.65 0.15 16.79
C SER A 55 -7.89 0.21 15.89
N LEU A 56 -8.16 -0.86 15.15
CA LEU A 56 -9.30 -1.00 14.25
C LEU A 56 -10.55 -1.59 14.93
N THR A 57 -10.61 -1.55 16.26
CA THR A 57 -11.72 -2.12 17.05
C THR A 57 -12.99 -1.28 17.00
N ASN A 58 -12.90 -0.01 16.61
CA ASN A 58 -14.04 0.89 16.39
C ASN A 58 -14.29 1.05 14.88
N SER A 59 -15.42 1.66 14.52
CA SER A 59 -15.70 2.02 13.12
C SER A 59 -14.56 2.86 12.53
N PHE A 60 -14.14 2.51 11.32
CA PHE A 60 -13.08 3.19 10.59
C PHE A 60 -13.44 3.32 9.11
N SER A 61 -12.68 4.17 8.42
CA SER A 61 -12.71 4.32 6.97
C SER A 61 -11.30 4.17 6.41
N LEU A 62 -11.19 3.65 5.20
CA LEU A 62 -9.94 3.52 4.45
C LEU A 62 -10.15 4.09 3.05
N ILE A 63 -9.11 4.72 2.51
CA ILE A 63 -9.02 5.08 1.10
C ILE A 63 -7.63 4.76 0.57
N ALA A 64 -7.57 4.19 -0.64
CA ALA A 64 -6.33 3.91 -1.35
C ALA A 64 -6.59 3.93 -2.86
N ASN A 65 -5.63 4.45 -3.61
CA ASN A 65 -5.63 4.32 -5.07
C ASN A 65 -4.87 3.05 -5.44
N ILE A 66 -5.50 2.17 -6.23
CA ILE A 66 -4.95 0.86 -6.59
C ILE A 66 -5.02 0.69 -8.11
N LYS A 67 -3.93 0.21 -8.71
CA LYS A 67 -3.87 -0.20 -10.11
C LYS A 67 -3.44 -1.66 -10.19
N ALA A 68 -4.34 -2.53 -10.64
CA ALA A 68 -4.01 -3.91 -10.98
C ALA A 68 -3.24 -3.93 -12.32
N ILE A 69 -2.15 -4.69 -12.37
CA ILE A 69 -1.25 -4.75 -13.53
C ILE A 69 -1.57 -5.96 -14.41
N ASP A 70 -1.80 -7.12 -13.80
CA ASP A 70 -2.25 -8.32 -14.50
C ASP A 70 -3.54 -8.85 -13.87
N PHE A 71 -4.53 -9.15 -14.71
CA PHE A 71 -5.65 -9.99 -14.34
C PHE A 71 -5.36 -11.37 -14.93
N VAL A 72 -5.13 -12.37 -14.06
CA VAL A 72 -5.15 -13.76 -14.51
C VAL A 72 -6.61 -14.11 -14.78
N ASP A 73 -7.04 -13.99 -16.02
CA ASP A 73 -8.32 -14.54 -16.45
C ASP A 73 -8.23 -16.07 -16.38
N GLY A 74 -8.76 -16.66 -15.32
CA GLY A 74 -8.77 -18.11 -15.08
C GLY A 74 -9.60 -18.94 -16.10
N TYR A 75 -10.01 -18.35 -17.22
CA TYR A 75 -10.76 -19.01 -18.29
C TYR A 75 -10.20 -18.64 -19.67
N SER A 76 -8.97 -19.06 -19.97
CA SER A 76 -8.60 -19.31 -21.37
C SER A 76 -9.32 -20.57 -21.83
N ASN A 77 -10.47 -20.42 -22.50
CA ASN A 77 -11.02 -21.48 -23.34
C ASN A 77 -10.08 -21.69 -24.54
N THR A 78 -9.10 -22.55 -24.36
CA THR A 78 -8.50 -23.34 -25.46
C THR A 78 -9.45 -24.54 -25.58
N ILE A 79 -10.28 -24.72 -26.60
CA ILE A 79 -10.11 -24.76 -28.07
C ILE A 79 -11.48 -24.43 -28.69
#